data_AF-A0A4Q6V6X7-F1
#
_entry.id   AF-A0A4Q6V6X7-F1
#
_cell.length_a   1.000
_cell.length_b   1.000
_cell.length_c   1.000
_cell.angle_alpha   90.00
_cell.angle_beta   90.00
_cell.angle_gamma   90.00
#
_symmetry.space_group_name_H-M   'P 1'
#
loop_
_entity.id
_entity.type
_entity.pdbx_description
1 polymer ?
#
loop_
_entity_poly.entity_id
_entity_poly.type
_entity_poly.pdbx_seq_one_letter_code
_entity_poly.pdbx_strand_id
1 'polypeptide(L)' 'MSEETATWRPGEIVPESGIYECDCGQGHHWSTDVKGHRFPPLPAGCPGGTWSLRMDAHPDT' A
#
# COMPACT_ATOMS: atom_id res chain seq x y z
N MET A 1 3.32 18.49 -2.60
CA MET A 1 4.24 17.61 -1.83
C MET A 1 4.64 16.51 -2.79
N SER A 2 5.94 16.26 -2.98
CA SER A 2 6.43 15.30 -3.98
C SER A 2 5.73 13.96 -3.79
N GLU A 3 4.91 13.58 -4.76
CA GLU A 3 4.37 12.23 -4.94
C GLU A 3 5.53 11.32 -5.34
N GLU A 4 6.54 11.17 -4.48
CA GLU A 4 7.39 9.99 -4.51
C GLU A 4 6.43 8.83 -4.26
N THR A 5 6.22 7.99 -5.26
CA THR A 5 5.56 6.67 -5.10
C THR A 5 6.38 5.86 -4.10
N ALA A 6 6.16 6.13 -2.83
CA ALA A 6 6.76 5.43 -1.73
C ALA A 6 6.21 4.00 -1.76
N THR A 7 7.14 3.05 -1.68
CA THR A 7 6.84 1.63 -1.67
C THR A 7 7.11 1.12 -0.27
N TRP A 8 6.09 0.56 0.38
CA TRP A 8 6.18 0.05 1.75
C TRP A 8 6.27 -1.46 1.77
N ARG A 9 7.00 -2.00 2.72
CA ARG A 9 7.15 -3.46 2.86
C ARG A 9 6.05 -4.06 3.74
N PRO A 10 5.68 -5.34 3.52
CA PRO A 10 4.82 -6.05 4.45
C PRO A 10 5.41 -6.00 5.88
N GLY A 11 4.56 -5.65 6.86
CA GLY A 11 4.95 -5.42 8.24
C GLY A 11 5.29 -3.97 8.60
N GLU A 12 5.48 -3.10 7.61
CA GLU A 12 5.69 -1.66 7.82
C GLU A 12 4.38 -0.97 8.23
N ILE A 13 4.52 0.16 8.93
CA ILE A 13 3.37 0.96 9.36
C ILE A 13 2.85 1.76 8.16
N VAL A 14 1.56 1.60 7.90
CA VAL A 14 0.81 2.33 6.89
C VAL A 14 0.80 3.82 7.25
N PRO A 15 1.38 4.69 6.40
CA PRO A 15 1.43 6.12 6.70
C PRO A 15 0.09 6.83 6.50
N GLU A 16 -0.73 6.35 5.56
CA GLU A 16 -2.00 6.97 5.18
C GLU A 16 -3.07 5.91 4.86
N SER A 17 -4.35 6.20 5.11
CA SER A 17 -5.40 5.27 4.69
C SER A 17 -5.65 5.45 3.20
N GLY A 18 -5.89 4.35 2.50
CA GLY A 18 -5.98 4.36 1.05
C GLY A 18 -6.02 2.96 0.45
N ILE A 19 -6.10 2.95 -0.87
CA ILE A 19 -5.93 1.79 -1.72
C ILE A 19 -4.45 1.69 -2.08
N TYR A 20 -3.84 0.62 -1.61
CA TYR A 20 -2.50 0.22 -1.95
C TYR A 20 -2.54 -0.87 -3.00
N GLU A 21 -1.57 -0.87 -3.91
CA GLU A 21 -1.41 -1.90 -4.92
C GLU A 21 -0.05 -2.55 -4.77
N CYS A 22 0.01 -3.86 -4.92
CA CYS A 22 1.29 -4.55 -4.93
C CYS A 22 2.03 -4.32 -6.25
N ASP A 23 3.33 -4.05 -6.17
CA ASP A 23 4.24 -3.85 -7.31
C ASP A 23 4.38 -5.07 -8.24
N CYS A 24 3.85 -6.24 -7.84
CA CYS A 24 3.85 -7.46 -8.65
C CYS A 24 3.16 -7.37 -10.02
N GLY A 25 2.41 -6.31 -10.31
CA GLY A 25 1.64 -6.15 -11.55
C GLY A 25 0.48 -7.13 -11.73
N GLN A 26 0.14 -7.93 -10.70
CA GLN A 26 -0.97 -8.88 -10.72
C GLN A 26 -2.31 -8.28 -10.26
N GLY A 27 -2.38 -6.97 -10.03
CA GLY A 27 -3.61 -6.28 -9.64
C GLY A 27 -4.05 -6.57 -8.20
N HIS A 28 -3.11 -6.93 -7.32
CA HIS A 28 -3.38 -7.08 -5.90
C HIS A 28 -3.59 -5.71 -5.28
N HIS A 29 -4.86 -5.38 -5.04
CA HIS A 29 -5.24 -4.19 -4.28
C HIS A 29 -5.46 -4.56 -2.81
N TRP A 30 -5.00 -3.70 -1.93
CA TRP A 30 -5.26 -3.76 -0.50
C TRP A 30 -5.73 -2.40 -0.03
N SER A 31 -6.97 -2.33 0.45
CA SER A 31 -7.56 -1.11 0.96
C SER A 31 -7.53 -1.13 2.48
N THR A 32 -7.07 -0.03 3.08
CA THR A 32 -7.16 0.17 4.53
C THR A 32 -7.78 1.53 4.81
N ASP A 33 -8.75 1.54 5.71
CA ASP A 33 -9.39 2.76 6.21
C ASP A 33 -8.63 3.34 7.43
N VAL A 34 -7.79 2.53 8.07
CA VAL A 34 -7.08 2.89 9.30
C VAL A 34 -5.60 3.17 9.01
N LYS A 35 -5.18 4.42 9.28
CA LYS A 35 -3.78 4.84 9.31
C LYS A 35 -3.08 4.22 10.52
N GLY A 36 -1.84 3.77 10.35
CA GLY A 36 -1.05 3.15 11.41
C GLY A 36 -1.22 1.64 11.54
N HIS A 37 -2.04 1.01 10.68
CA HIS A 37 -2.06 -0.45 10.57
C HIS A 37 -0.76 -0.96 9.93
N ARG A 38 -0.43 -2.24 10.10
CA ARG A 38 0.73 -2.83 9.41
C ARG A 38 0.30 -3.40 8.07
N PHE A 39 1.11 -3.22 7.04
CA PHE A 39 0.87 -3.85 5.75
C PHE A 39 0.82 -5.38 5.91
N PRO A 40 -0.20 -6.05 5.35
CA PRO A 40 -0.28 -7.51 5.43
C PRO A 40 0.87 -8.14 4.64
N PRO A 41 1.31 -9.35 5.04
CA PRO A 41 2.24 -10.13 4.24
C PRO A 41 1.63 -10.45 2.87
N LEU A 42 2.46 -10.37 1.84
CA LEU A 42 2.05 -10.73 0.49
C LEU A 42 1.79 -12.24 0.39
N PRO A 43 0.86 -12.67 -0.48
CA PRO A 43 0.58 -14.08 -0.68
C PRO A 43 1.84 -14.84 -1.12
N ALA A 44 1.96 -16.09 -0.67
CA ALA A 44 3.09 -16.94 -1.00
C ALA A 44 3.19 -17.14 -2.52
N GLY A 45 4.30 -16.72 -3.11
CA GLY A 45 4.53 -16.77 -4.56
C GLY A 45 4.25 -15.45 -5.31
N CYS A 46 3.90 -14.38 -4.61
CA CYS A 46 3.84 -13.06 -5.23
C CYS A 46 5.27 -12.60 -5.61
N PRO A 47 5.54 -12.21 -6.87
CA PRO A 47 6.85 -11.66 -7.26
C PRO A 47 7.06 -10.24 -6.73
N GLY A 48 5.98 -9.55 -6.31
CA GLY A 48 6.06 -8.26 -5.66
C GLY A 48 6.51 -8.41 -4.21
N GLY A 49 7.18 -7.38 -3.70
CA GLY A 49 7.67 -7.31 -2.32
C GLY A 49 7.15 -6.10 -1.54
N THR A 50 6.40 -5.23 -2.21
CA THR A 50 6.05 -3.90 -1.71
C THR A 50 4.65 -3.50 -2.12
N TRP A 51 4.07 -2.64 -1.29
CA TRP A 51 2.80 -1.97 -1.49
C TRP A 51 3.06 -0.53 -1.91
N SER A 52 2.39 -0.06 -2.95
CA SER A 52 2.48 1.30 -3.48
C SER A 52 1.12 1.97 -3.31
N LEU A 53 1.07 3.23 -2.89
CA LEU A 53 -0.17 3.95 -2.71
C LEU A 53 -0.72 4.26 -4.11
N ARG A 54 -1.91 3.74 -4.40
CA ARG A 54 -2.59 3.95 -5.67
C ARG A 54 -3.65 5.04 -5.56
N MET A 55 -4.35 5.09 -4.44
CA MET A 55 -5.39 6.07 -4.17
C MET A 55 -5.49 6.33 -2.68
N ASP A 56 -5.23 7.55 -2.25
CA ASP A 56 -5.53 8.04 -0.91
C ASP A 56 -7.04 7.98 -0.64
N ALA A 57 -7.43 7.46 0.54
CA ALA A 57 -8.83 7.41 0.96
C ALA A 57 -9.34 8.78 1.43
N HIS A 58 -8.42 9.66 1.82
CA HIS A 58 -8.69 11.02 2.26
C HIS A 58 -7.88 11.97 1.38
N PRO A 59 -8.37 12.35 0.18
CA PRO A 59 -7.87 13.54 -0.46
C PRO A 59 -8.23 14.70 0.46
N ASP A 60 -7.24 15.26 1.16
CA ASP A 60 -7.39 16.42 2.04
C ASP A 60 -8.20 17.49 1.29
N THR A 61 -9.36 17.86 1.85
CA THR A 61 -10.33 18.79 1.24
C THR A 61 -9.91 20.24 1.48
#